data_AF-A0A7X7VY92-F1
#
_entry.id   AF-A0A7X7VY92-F1
#
_cell.length_a   1.000
_cell.length_b   1.000
_cell.length_c   1.000
_cell.angle_alpha   90.00
_cell.angle_beta   90.00
_cell.angle_gamma   90.00
#
_symmetry.space_group_name_H-M   'P 1'
#
loop_
_entity.id
_entity.type
_entity.pdbx_description
1 polymer ?
#
loop_
_entity_poly.entity_id
_entity_poly.type
_entity_poly.pdbx_seq_one_letter_code
_entity_poly.pdbx_strand_id
1 'polypeptide(L)' 'MELLVPIGIIFIVIIFLMIFFNFIPIGLWISAFAAGVRVGIFTLVGMRLRRVVPSKIILPLIK' A
#
# COMPACT_ATOMS: atom_id res chain seq x y z
N MET A 1 7.14 34.70 -1.19
CA MET A 1 6.65 33.95 -2.36
C MET A 1 7.53 32.75 -2.66
N GLU A 2 8.85 32.90 -2.74
CA GLU A 2 9.79 31.81 -3.11
C GLU A 2 9.78 30.60 -2.17
N LEU A 3 9.47 30.78 -0.88
CA LEU A 3 9.39 29.68 0.09
C LEU A 3 8.01 29.00 0.15
N LEU A 4 6.94 29.66 -0.31
CA LEU A 4 5.58 29.12 -0.22
C LEU A 4 5.33 28.02 -1.26
N VAL A 5 5.90 28.19 -2.46
CA VAL A 5 5.82 27.20 -3.55
C VAL A 5 6.43 25.84 -3.17
N PRO A 6 7.70 25.75 -2.68
CA PRO A 6 8.29 24.48 -2.30
C PRO A 6 7.58 23.83 -1.10
N ILE A 7 7.11 24.63 -0.12
CA ILE A 7 6.34 24.11 1.01
C ILE A 7 5.02 23.48 0.55
N GLY A 8 4.30 24.13 -0.38
CA GLY A 8 3.06 23.60 -0.95
C GLY A 8 3.28 22.28 -1.71
N ILE A 9 4.37 22.19 -2.48
CA ILE A 9 4.74 20.96 -3.21
C ILE A 9 5.05 19.82 -2.23
N ILE A 10 5.84 20.08 -1.17
CA ILE A 10 6.15 19.07 -0.15
C ILE A 10 4.85 18.55 0.50
N PHE A 11 3.92 19.44 0.80
CA PHE A 11 2.64 19.06 1.40
C PHE A 11 1.81 18.15 0.47
N ILE A 12 1.77 18.47 -0.82
CA ILE A 12 1.11 17.64 -1.85
C ILE A 12 1.78 16.27 -1.99
N VAL A 13 3.11 16.22 -1.94
CA VAL A 13 3.85 14.95 -2.01
C VAL A 13 3.56 14.09 -0.79
N ILE A 14 3.53 14.67 0.41
CA ILE A 14 3.23 13.95 1.66
C ILE A 14 1.80 13.40 1.63
N ILE A 15 0.80 14.19 1.23
CA ILE A 15 -0.59 13.70 1.17
C ILE A 15 -0.74 12.59 0.12
N PHE A 16 -0.07 12.72 -1.02
CA PHE A 16 -0.04 11.69 -2.05
C PHE A 16 0.57 10.39 -1.52
N LEU A 17 1.72 10.47 -0.84
CA LEU A 17 2.38 9.32 -0.21
C LEU A 17 1.49 8.68 0.86
N MET A 18 0.82 9.47 1.70
CA MET A 18 -0.12 8.95 2.70
C MET A 18 -1.24 8.13 2.06
N ILE A 19 -1.85 8.65 1.00
CA ILE A 19 -2.93 7.94 0.27
C ILE A 19 -2.38 6.69 -0.42
N PHE A 20 -1.23 6.80 -1.06
CA PHE A 20 -0.58 5.70 -1.77
C PHE A 20 -0.23 4.54 -0.84
N PHE A 21 0.43 4.82 0.29
CA PHE A 21 0.79 3.79 1.27
C PHE A 21 -0.42 3.27 2.05
N ASN A 22 -1.46 4.06 2.22
CA ASN A 22 -2.71 3.56 2.80
C ASN A 22 -3.40 2.58 1.84
N PHE A 23 -3.46 2.91 0.55
CA PHE A 23 -4.19 2.14 -0.44
C PHE A 23 -3.46 0.85 -0.84
N ILE A 24 -2.15 0.91 -0.99
CA ILE A 24 -1.33 -0.24 -1.40
C ILE A 24 -0.89 -1.02 -0.15
N PRO A 25 -1.29 -2.29 0.00
CA PRO A 25 -0.99 -3.09 1.18
C PRO A 25 0.44 -3.65 1.12
N ILE A 26 1.45 -2.77 1.10
CA ILE A 26 2.86 -3.14 0.98
C ILE A 26 3.31 -4.00 2.17
N GLY A 27 2.86 -3.68 3.40
CA GLY A 27 3.20 -4.46 4.59
C GLY A 27 2.77 -5.92 4.46
N LEU A 28 1.51 -6.16 4.04
CA LEU A 28 1.00 -7.51 3.82
C LEU A 28 1.72 -8.24 2.69
N TRP A 29 2.10 -7.51 1.64
CA TRP A 29 2.85 -8.05 0.51
C TRP A 29 4.24 -8.54 0.94
N ILE A 30 4.95 -7.74 1.73
CA ILE A 30 6.27 -8.10 2.27
C ILE A 30 6.14 -9.31 3.21
N SER A 31 5.14 -9.33 4.10
CA SER A 31 4.88 -10.46 4.99
C SER A 31 4.58 -11.76 4.23
N ALA A 32 3.77 -11.68 3.16
CA ALA A 32 3.47 -12.82 2.30
C ALA A 32 4.73 -13.33 1.59
N PHE A 33 5.53 -12.42 1.03
CA PHE A 33 6.78 -12.76 0.35
C PHE A 33 7.78 -13.43 1.30
N ALA A 34 7.94 -12.90 2.51
CA ALA A 34 8.81 -13.46 3.54
C ALA A 34 8.37 -14.88 3.96
N ALA A 35 7.07 -15.15 3.97
CA ALA A 35 6.50 -16.46 4.26
C ALA A 35 6.47 -17.42 3.05
N GLY A 36 7.03 -17.02 1.91
CA GLY A 36 7.03 -17.84 0.68
C GLY A 36 5.68 -17.86 -0.07
N VAL A 37 4.70 -17.05 0.35
CA VAL A 37 3.41 -16.89 -0.32
C VAL A 37 3.58 -15.93 -1.50
N ARG A 38 3.62 -16.48 -2.71
CA ARG A 38 3.78 -15.70 -3.94
C ARG A 38 2.47 -14.99 -4.31
N VAL A 39 2.29 -13.77 -3.82
CA VAL A 39 1.19 -12.87 -4.22
C VAL A 39 1.76 -11.59 -4.83
N GLY A 40 1.19 -11.14 -5.95
CA GLY A 40 1.59 -9.89 -6.60
C GLY A 40 1.01 -8.66 -5.90
N ILE A 41 1.72 -7.54 -5.92
CA ILE A 41 1.25 -6.28 -5.33
C ILE A 41 -0.06 -5.80 -5.98
N PHE A 42 -0.16 -5.92 -7.32
CA PHE A 42 -1.38 -5.61 -8.06
C PHE A 42 -2.56 -6.50 -7.69
N THR A 43 -2.30 -7.75 -7.28
CA THR A 43 -3.35 -8.65 -6.80
C THR A 43 -3.94 -8.14 -5.49
N LEU A 44 -3.10 -7.72 -4.53
CA LEU A 44 -3.55 -7.20 -3.25
C LEU A 44 -4.27 -5.84 -3.39
N VAL A 45 -3.79 -4.98 -4.29
CA VAL A 45 -4.48 -3.75 -4.68
C VAL A 45 -5.83 -4.08 -5.35
N GLY A 46 -5.86 -5.06 -6.25
CA GLY A 46 -7.07 -5.56 -6.89
C GLY A 46 -8.07 -6.19 -5.91
N MET A 47 -7.61 -6.77 -4.80
CA MET A 47 -8.51 -7.20 -3.72
C MET A 47 -9.21 -6.00 -3.08
N ARG A 48 -8.46 -4.94 -2.74
CA ARG A 48 -9.05 -3.70 -2.19
C ARG A 48 -10.03 -3.03 -3.14
N LEU A 49 -9.70 -2.93 -4.43
CA LEU A 49 -10.61 -2.40 -5.45
C LEU A 49 -11.91 -3.22 -5.55
N ARG A 50 -11.82 -4.55 -5.43
CA ARG A 50 -12.98 -5.46 -5.40
C ARG A 50 -13.68 -5.52 -4.04
N ARG A 51 -13.34 -4.64 -3.09
CA ARG A 51 -13.88 -4.60 -1.72
C ARG A 51 -13.62 -5.88 -0.91
N VAL A 52 -12.58 -6.61 -1.25
CA VAL A 52 -12.11 -7.79 -0.52
C VAL A 52 -10.97 -7.38 0.41
N VAL A 53 -11.05 -7.75 1.69
CA VAL A 53 -10.01 -7.45 2.67
C VAL A 53 -8.84 -8.42 2.48
N PRO A 54 -7.67 -7.99 1.94
CA PRO A 54 -6.61 -8.90 1.57
C PRO A 54 -5.99 -9.63 2.76
N SER A 55 -5.96 -9.02 3.95
CA SER A 55 -5.41 -9.66 5.16
C SER A 55 -6.15 -10.93 5.55
N LYS A 56 -7.47 -10.99 5.35
CA LYS A 56 -8.27 -12.19 5.64
C LYS A 56 -7.92 -13.38 4.76
N ILE A 57 -7.37 -13.13 3.57
CA ILE A 57 -6.99 -14.18 2.61
C ILE A 57 -5.53 -14.58 2.80
N ILE A 58 -4.65 -13.60 3.01
CA ILE A 58 -3.20 -13.82 3.03
C ILE A 58 -2.69 -14.28 4.40
N LEU A 59 -3.22 -13.75 5.51
CA LEU A 59 -2.75 -14.14 6.85
C LEU A 59 -2.85 -15.66 7.11
N PRO A 60 -3.92 -16.37 6.72
CA PRO A 60 -3.99 -17.83 6.88
C PRO A 60 -2.99 -18.61 6.01
N LEU A 61 -2.42 -18.00 4.97
CA LEU A 61 -1.46 -18.63 4.07
C LEU A 61 -0.01 -18.50 4.57
N ILE A 62 0.24 -17.56 5.48
CA ILE A 62 1.53 -17.35 6.14
C ILE A 62 1.64 -18.39 7.28
N LYS A 63 2.61 -19.30 7.20
CA LYS A 63 2.92 -20.31 8.24
C LYS A 63 4.17 -19.93 9.02
#